data_AF-A0A3B5MUX7-F1
#
_entry.id   AF-A0A3B5MUX7-F1
#
_cell.length_a   1.000
_cell.length_b   1.000
_cell.length_c   1.000
_cell.angle_alpha   90.00
_cell.angle_beta   90.00
_cell.angle_gamma   90.00
#
_symmetry.space_group_name_H-M   'P 1'
#
loop_
_entity.id
_entity.type
_entity.pdbx_description
1 polymer ?
#
loop_
_entity_poly.entity_id
_entity_poly.type
_entity_poly.pdbx_seq_one_letter_code
_entity_poly.pdbx_strand_id
1 'polypeptide(L)'
;MAAKSDQLLIVVSVLEGRHFPKSPRLSLVVQASFDGEHLETDPVEHREQPQFSTELAWELDRKTLHHSSLMMDQKREKIIVLSSTVFLLFSICCDSQHWIIDSNVSRFHLVSGIVLPRQHDYRLHVKESHYLALLRVAMVTWRHTWRCFSRVPLVVELWDRGSSSRDQLLGSASIQLHQLLSSEKTQLGPTGDPGWRQTHQDRIPVVHPQPSERVAELSYVATLEDLGFIKAKEVLVSDSIQDGCPAVPQSSHPGPGAPPAPQATRDTLEYRAALELEMWKEEQEDLFDDQLKQKELRHMQALADEWRKRDREREALVKKKELEFNLLEEKLQKTLCDLEKREKQLAEAELQTQRLQRELRAEHDLTQKELQEASRRLQRESDHLVALEKEKVRLMEEERGRLLQQMADAEARYQQLQKEFQLFREQQNLRPEFRLQAEVNLLALEKVELERKLESTTKSKLHYKQQWGRALKELARFKQREQENAMARLKKQQAELEAMRLRYLATEEKEVVRQDRQELDDIRNELNRLKKQEQEKLGPAPAEPDSAPSLNLNESAEEHLSRLLEERDTLLRTGVYTHDDRIIAELSRQIQEMQKNNFQHFSKTS
;
A
#
# COMPACT_ATOMS: atom_id res chain seq x y z
N MET A 1 -32.87 24.48 -73.52
CA MET A 1 -33.84 23.38 -73.32
C MET A 1 -34.00 23.15 -71.82
N ALA A 2 -35.15 23.45 -71.25
CA ALA A 2 -35.40 23.14 -69.83
C ALA A 2 -35.46 21.62 -69.66
N ALA A 3 -34.60 21.07 -68.81
CA ALA A 3 -34.59 19.65 -68.52
C ALA A 3 -35.88 19.31 -67.74
N LYS A 4 -36.73 18.44 -68.29
CA LYS A 4 -37.87 17.88 -67.55
C LYS A 4 -37.33 17.16 -66.31
N SER A 5 -37.89 17.47 -65.15
CA SER A 5 -37.54 16.90 -63.84
C SER A 5 -38.43 15.72 -63.54
N ASP A 6 -37.82 14.55 -63.32
CA ASP A 6 -38.48 13.38 -62.74
C ASP A 6 -38.55 13.61 -61.23
N GLN A 7 -39.71 14.00 -60.73
CA GLN A 7 -39.92 14.31 -59.31
C GLN A 7 -40.41 13.08 -58.55
N LEU A 8 -39.65 12.70 -57.53
CA LEU A 8 -40.03 11.74 -56.50
C LEU A 8 -40.37 12.53 -55.23
N LEU A 9 -41.42 12.13 -54.51
CA LEU A 9 -41.81 12.71 -53.24
C LEU A 9 -41.76 11.64 -52.17
N ILE A 10 -40.98 11.87 -51.11
CA ILE A 10 -41.05 11.06 -49.88
C ILE A 10 -41.92 11.81 -48.89
N VAL A 11 -43.00 11.19 -48.42
CA VAL A 11 -43.82 11.75 -47.34
C VAL A 11 -43.71 10.84 -46.13
N VAL A 12 -43.42 11.39 -44.96
CA VAL A 12 -43.42 10.70 -43.68
C VAL A 12 -44.46 11.32 -42.78
N SER A 13 -45.56 10.61 -42.56
CA SER A 13 -46.59 10.96 -41.61
C SER A 13 -46.20 10.44 -40.23
N VAL A 14 -45.82 11.34 -39.31
CA VAL A 14 -45.60 11.00 -37.91
C VAL A 14 -46.96 11.02 -37.21
N LEU A 15 -47.43 9.86 -36.76
CA LEU A 15 -48.81 9.70 -36.29
C LEU A 15 -48.92 9.96 -34.78
N GLU A 16 -48.39 9.04 -33.99
CA GLU A 16 -48.52 9.02 -32.54
C GLU A 16 -47.25 8.47 -31.86
N GLY A 17 -47.06 8.86 -30.60
CA GLY A 17 -46.05 8.29 -29.72
C GLY A 17 -46.64 7.33 -28.68
N ARG A 18 -45.82 6.43 -28.13
CA ARG A 18 -46.16 5.62 -26.95
C ARG A 18 -45.00 5.52 -25.96
N HIS A 19 -45.34 5.28 -24.70
CA HIS A 19 -44.39 5.11 -23.59
C HIS A 19 -43.55 6.35 -23.28
N PHE A 20 -44.11 7.53 -23.49
CA PHE A 20 -43.45 8.79 -23.16
C PHE A 20 -43.56 9.09 -21.65
N PRO A 21 -42.51 9.61 -21.00
CA PRO A 21 -42.60 10.10 -19.62
C PRO A 21 -43.54 11.32 -19.56
N LYS A 22 -44.48 11.39 -18.61
CA LYS A 22 -45.46 12.50 -18.61
C LYS A 22 -44.86 13.79 -18.06
N SER A 23 -44.82 14.85 -18.87
CA SER A 23 -44.25 16.16 -18.49
C SER A 23 -45.18 17.33 -18.87
N PRO A 24 -46.17 17.71 -18.04
CA PRO A 24 -47.23 18.66 -18.42
C PRO A 24 -46.78 20.11 -18.68
N ARG A 25 -45.50 20.43 -18.46
CA ARG A 25 -44.91 21.77 -18.70
C ARG A 25 -44.06 21.83 -19.98
N LEU A 26 -43.91 20.70 -20.67
CA LEU A 26 -43.09 20.56 -21.87
C LEU A 26 -43.97 20.24 -23.06
N SER A 27 -43.47 20.61 -24.24
CA SER A 27 -44.02 20.26 -25.53
C SER A 27 -43.01 19.42 -26.31
N LEU A 28 -43.50 18.46 -27.06
CA LEU A 28 -42.72 17.55 -27.89
C LEU A 28 -42.72 18.05 -29.33
N VAL A 29 -41.54 18.05 -29.93
CA VAL A 29 -41.34 18.29 -31.36
C VAL A 29 -40.59 17.11 -31.96
N VAL A 30 -41.07 16.61 -33.09
CA VAL A 30 -40.36 15.60 -33.87
C VAL A 30 -39.68 16.30 -35.03
N GLN A 31 -38.36 16.18 -35.08
CA GLN A 31 -37.53 16.71 -36.16
C GLN A 31 -37.03 15.54 -37.01
N ALA A 32 -37.33 15.55 -38.29
CA ALA A 32 -36.84 14.55 -39.24
C ALA A 32 -35.81 15.19 -40.17
N SER A 33 -34.72 14.48 -40.42
CA SER A 33 -33.64 14.92 -41.31
C SER A 33 -33.37 13.90 -42.41
N PHE A 34 -33.35 14.36 -43.66
CA PHE A 34 -33.01 13.56 -44.82
C PHE A 34 -32.17 14.38 -45.80
N ASP A 35 -31.03 13.83 -46.25
CA ASP A 35 -30.07 14.47 -47.18
C ASP A 35 -29.66 15.91 -46.81
N GLY A 36 -29.59 16.22 -45.51
CA GLY A 36 -29.22 17.55 -45.00
C GLY A 36 -30.37 18.55 -44.89
N GLU A 37 -31.58 18.18 -45.33
CA GLU A 37 -32.80 18.96 -45.12
C GLU A 37 -33.54 18.47 -43.86
N HIS A 38 -33.95 19.42 -43.02
CA HIS A 38 -34.63 19.15 -41.76
C HIS A 38 -36.06 19.70 -41.81
N LEU A 39 -37.02 18.87 -41.42
CA LEU A 39 -38.43 19.24 -41.26
C LEU A 39 -38.88 18.91 -39.84
N GLU A 40 -39.78 19.73 -39.28
CA GLU A 40 -40.24 19.60 -37.90
C GLU A 40 -41.77 19.57 -37.82
N THR A 41 -42.29 18.87 -36.81
CA THR A 41 -43.71 18.94 -36.46
C THR A 41 -44.02 20.17 -35.63
N ASP A 42 -45.30 20.57 -35.59
CA ASP A 42 -45.74 21.54 -34.60
C ASP A 42 -45.54 20.99 -33.17
N PRO A 43 -45.32 21.85 -32.15
CA PRO A 43 -45.19 21.41 -30.77
C PRO A 43 -46.49 20.80 -30.23
N VAL A 44 -46.41 19.57 -29.71
CA VAL A 44 -47.53 18.82 -29.12
C VAL A 44 -47.35 18.69 -27.62
N GLU A 45 -48.43 18.68 -26.83
CA GLU A 45 -48.32 18.46 -25.39
C GLU A 45 -47.61 17.14 -25.03
N HIS A 46 -46.68 17.20 -24.07
CA HIS A 46 -45.94 16.02 -23.62
C HIS A 46 -46.81 15.10 -22.73
N ARG A 47 -47.54 14.21 -23.40
CA ARG A 47 -48.39 13.14 -22.82
C ARG A 47 -47.71 11.78 -22.96
N GLU A 48 -48.24 10.74 -22.32
CA GLU A 48 -47.76 9.36 -22.46
C GLU A 48 -47.95 8.81 -23.89
N GLN A 49 -48.99 9.31 -24.56
CA GLN A 49 -49.34 9.02 -25.95
C GLN A 49 -49.57 10.34 -26.72
N PRO A 50 -48.50 11.05 -27.13
CA PRO A 50 -48.63 12.29 -27.89
C PRO A 50 -49.17 12.00 -29.31
N GLN A 51 -50.00 12.90 -29.84
CA GLN A 51 -50.58 12.81 -31.17
C GLN A 51 -49.96 13.91 -32.05
N PHE A 52 -49.12 13.52 -32.99
CA PHE A 52 -48.41 14.44 -33.89
C PHE A 52 -49.21 14.70 -35.16
N SER A 53 -49.72 13.63 -35.80
CA SER A 53 -50.53 13.69 -37.02
C SER A 53 -50.00 14.69 -38.07
N THR A 54 -48.68 14.73 -38.26
CA THR A 54 -48.01 15.70 -39.13
C THR A 54 -47.31 14.98 -40.28
N GLU A 55 -47.44 15.51 -41.49
CA GLU A 55 -46.79 15.00 -42.70
C GLU A 55 -45.55 15.84 -43.02
N LEU A 56 -44.41 15.18 -43.13
CA LEU A 56 -43.13 15.78 -43.50
C LEU A 56 -42.77 15.28 -44.91
N ALA A 57 -42.57 16.19 -45.86
CA ALA A 57 -42.42 15.84 -47.27
C ALA A 57 -41.12 16.37 -47.88
N TRP A 58 -40.37 15.50 -48.55
CA TRP A 58 -39.13 15.82 -49.25
C TRP A 58 -39.30 15.58 -50.76
N GLU A 59 -39.07 16.63 -51.54
CA GLU A 59 -38.99 16.54 -52.99
C GLU A 59 -37.58 16.10 -53.41
N LEU A 60 -37.51 15.08 -54.26
CA LEU A 60 -36.27 14.53 -54.76
C LEU A 60 -36.27 14.59 -56.28
N ASP A 61 -35.19 15.12 -56.87
CA ASP A 61 -34.92 14.93 -58.28
C ASP A 61 -34.26 13.55 -58.46
N ARG A 62 -34.79 12.77 -59.39
CA ARG A 62 -34.18 11.50 -59.81
C ARG A 62 -32.71 11.67 -60.23
N LYS A 63 -32.30 12.87 -60.66
CA LYS A 63 -30.91 13.23 -60.99
C LYS A 63 -30.05 13.58 -59.77
N THR A 64 -30.57 14.15 -58.69
CA THR A 64 -29.77 14.44 -57.46
C THR A 64 -29.45 13.16 -56.71
N LEU A 65 -30.33 12.14 -56.75
CA LEU A 65 -30.01 10.77 -56.33
C LEU A 65 -28.80 10.17 -57.08
N HIS A 66 -28.51 10.64 -58.30
CA HIS A 66 -27.32 10.26 -59.06
C HIS A 66 -26.04 11.03 -58.65
N HIS A 67 -26.15 12.26 -58.12
CA HIS A 67 -25.00 13.14 -57.84
C HIS A 67 -24.51 13.03 -56.38
N SER A 68 -25.39 12.89 -55.39
CA SER A 68 -25.01 12.72 -53.97
C SER A 68 -24.13 11.47 -53.71
N SER A 69 -24.18 10.47 -54.59
CA SER A 69 -23.31 9.29 -54.50
C SER A 69 -21.86 9.55 -54.95
N LEU A 70 -21.61 10.48 -55.87
CA LEU A 70 -20.27 10.77 -56.40
C LEU A 70 -19.43 11.56 -55.39
N MET A 71 -20.05 12.44 -54.60
CA MET A 71 -19.36 13.25 -53.61
C MET A 71 -18.96 12.46 -52.34
N MET A 72 -19.69 11.38 -52.03
CA MET A 72 -19.46 10.55 -50.84
C MET A 72 -18.59 9.30 -51.07
N ASP A 73 -18.32 8.91 -52.33
CA ASP A 73 -17.43 7.78 -52.64
C ASP A 73 -15.93 8.10 -52.40
N GLN A 74 -15.57 9.35 -52.13
CA GLN A 74 -14.17 9.74 -51.89
C GLN A 74 -13.61 9.33 -50.51
N LYS A 75 -14.40 8.64 -49.66
CA LYS A 75 -13.95 8.19 -48.32
C LYS A 75 -13.97 6.67 -48.06
N ARG A 76 -14.35 5.81 -49.02
CA ARG A 76 -14.31 4.33 -48.83
C ARG A 76 -13.90 3.50 -50.05
N GLU A 77 -13.01 4.03 -50.90
CA GLU A 77 -12.44 3.24 -52.01
C GLU A 77 -11.47 2.11 -51.59
N LYS A 78 -11.14 1.95 -50.30
CA LYS A 78 -10.18 0.90 -49.87
C LYS A 78 -10.79 -0.42 -49.37
N ILE A 79 -12.11 -0.60 -49.34
CA ILE A 79 -12.72 -1.83 -48.77
C ILE A 79 -13.63 -2.60 -49.76
N ILE A 80 -14.12 -2.00 -50.84
CA ILE A 80 -15.10 -2.68 -51.74
C ILE A 80 -14.45 -3.41 -52.92
N VAL A 81 -13.17 -3.17 -53.20
CA VAL A 81 -12.44 -3.84 -54.31
C VAL A 81 -12.11 -5.31 -53.99
N LEU A 82 -12.25 -5.76 -52.73
CA LEU A 82 -11.98 -7.16 -52.35
C LEU A 82 -13.22 -8.07 -52.28
N SER A 83 -14.44 -7.55 -52.48
CA SER A 83 -15.67 -8.37 -52.43
C SER A 83 -16.27 -8.68 -53.80
N SER A 84 -16.12 -7.78 -54.78
CA SER A 84 -16.69 -8.01 -56.13
C SER A 84 -15.90 -9.03 -56.96
N THR A 85 -14.62 -9.24 -56.65
CA THR A 85 -13.77 -10.26 -57.29
C THR A 85 -14.05 -11.67 -56.77
N VAL A 86 -14.63 -11.80 -55.56
CA VAL A 86 -14.99 -13.09 -54.96
C VAL A 86 -16.35 -13.60 -55.47
N PHE A 87 -17.28 -12.69 -55.78
CA PHE A 87 -18.60 -13.08 -56.32
C PHE A 87 -18.56 -13.49 -57.80
N LEU A 88 -17.65 -12.94 -58.61
CA LEU A 88 -17.50 -13.37 -60.01
C LEU A 88 -16.81 -14.74 -60.14
N LEU A 89 -15.99 -15.14 -59.16
CA LEU A 89 -15.37 -16.47 -59.12
C LEU A 89 -16.32 -17.54 -58.57
N PHE A 90 -17.29 -17.19 -57.72
CA PHE A 90 -18.29 -18.13 -57.21
C PHE A 90 -19.37 -18.49 -58.25
N SER A 91 -19.65 -17.60 -59.21
CA SER A 91 -20.66 -17.86 -60.25
C SER A 91 -20.12 -18.61 -61.47
N ILE A 92 -18.80 -18.78 -61.61
CA ILE A 92 -18.16 -19.56 -62.68
C ILE A 92 -17.85 -21.00 -62.25
N CYS A 93 -17.95 -21.33 -60.95
CA CYS A 93 -17.70 -22.67 -60.40
C CYS A 93 -18.95 -23.50 -60.10
N CYS A 94 -20.16 -23.06 -60.48
CA CYS A 94 -21.40 -23.81 -60.24
C CYS A 94 -21.97 -24.50 -61.49
N ASP A 95 -21.10 -24.89 -62.43
CA ASP A 95 -21.46 -25.72 -63.58
C ASP A 95 -20.36 -26.78 -63.82
N SER A 96 -20.19 -27.69 -62.86
CA SER A 96 -19.52 -28.99 -63.05
C SER A 96 -19.76 -29.89 -61.84
N GLN A 97 -20.71 -30.81 -61.99
CA GLN A 97 -20.86 -31.97 -61.11
C GLN A 97 -19.74 -32.96 -61.39
N HIS A 98 -18.84 -33.23 -60.42
CA HIS A 98 -18.32 -34.56 -60.08
C HIS A 98 -17.21 -34.49 -59.00
N TRP A 99 -17.54 -35.00 -57.82
CA TRP A 99 -16.77 -35.91 -56.94
C TRP A 99 -15.35 -35.61 -56.38
N ILE A 100 -15.27 -36.00 -55.10
CA ILE A 100 -14.14 -36.48 -54.28
C ILE A 100 -13.41 -35.44 -53.41
N ILE A 101 -13.71 -35.56 -52.12
CA ILE A 101 -12.93 -35.08 -50.98
C ILE A 101 -11.63 -35.88 -50.95
N ASP A 102 -10.49 -35.22 -51.06
CA ASP A 102 -9.29 -35.70 -50.38
C ASP A 102 -8.33 -34.57 -49.97
N SER A 103 -7.58 -34.89 -48.93
CA SER A 103 -6.87 -34.01 -48.02
C SER A 103 -5.47 -33.64 -48.52
N ASN A 104 -4.89 -32.60 -47.89
CA ASN A 104 -3.46 -32.26 -47.82
C ASN A 104 -2.81 -31.34 -48.88
N VAL A 105 -2.27 -30.23 -48.34
CA VAL A 105 -0.92 -29.69 -48.56
C VAL A 105 -0.66 -28.75 -49.76
N SER A 106 -0.31 -27.51 -49.38
CA SER A 106 0.72 -26.61 -49.91
C SER A 106 0.73 -26.14 -51.38
N ARG A 107 0.58 -24.80 -51.50
CA ARG A 107 1.46 -23.86 -52.21
C ARG A 107 1.73 -24.16 -53.70
N PHE A 108 1.15 -23.38 -54.61
CA PHE A 108 1.75 -23.17 -55.95
C PHE A 108 1.67 -21.74 -56.48
N HIS A 109 2.79 -21.37 -57.09
CA HIS A 109 3.07 -20.18 -57.88
C HIS A 109 2.25 -20.14 -59.18
N LEU A 110 1.99 -18.91 -59.62
CA LEU A 110 1.40 -18.51 -60.88
C LEU A 110 2.28 -18.91 -62.08
N VAL A 111 1.74 -19.64 -63.06
CA VAL A 111 2.29 -19.71 -64.43
C VAL A 111 1.17 -19.46 -65.42
N SER A 112 1.48 -18.56 -66.35
CA SER A 112 0.64 -17.97 -67.40
C SER A 112 0.40 -18.93 -68.57
N GLY A 113 -0.77 -18.81 -69.22
CA GLY A 113 -0.97 -19.22 -70.61
C GLY A 113 -2.32 -19.90 -70.90
N ILE A 114 -2.92 -19.54 -72.04
CA ILE A 114 -4.03 -20.15 -72.84
C ILE A 114 -5.04 -19.03 -73.20
N VAL A 115 -4.90 -18.35 -74.35
CA VAL A 115 -5.33 -18.70 -75.73
C VAL A 115 -6.85 -18.76 -75.91
N LEU A 116 -7.38 -17.74 -76.60
CA LEU A 116 -8.76 -17.58 -77.10
C LEU A 116 -9.01 -18.40 -78.38
N PRO A 117 -10.28 -18.77 -78.66
CA PRO A 117 -10.77 -18.87 -80.04
C PRO A 117 -11.99 -17.98 -80.35
N ARG A 118 -12.23 -17.86 -81.66
CA ARG A 118 -12.94 -16.80 -82.41
C ARG A 118 -14.48 -16.87 -82.44
N GLN A 119 -15.04 -15.67 -82.63
CA GLN A 119 -16.30 -15.21 -83.27
C GLN A 119 -17.22 -16.21 -83.99
N HIS A 120 -18.53 -16.10 -83.70
CA HIS A 120 -19.55 -15.77 -84.72
C HIS A 120 -20.85 -15.20 -84.09
N ASP A 121 -21.53 -14.38 -84.90
CA ASP A 121 -22.94 -13.95 -84.88
C ASP A 121 -23.35 -12.59 -84.26
N TYR A 122 -23.62 -11.61 -85.14
CA TYR A 122 -24.13 -10.27 -84.85
C TYR A 122 -25.34 -9.97 -85.75
N ARG A 123 -26.56 -10.40 -85.40
CA ARG A 123 -27.77 -9.82 -86.01
C ARG A 123 -29.08 -9.89 -85.22
N LEU A 124 -29.11 -10.49 -84.03
CA LEU A 124 -30.24 -10.41 -83.10
C LEU A 124 -30.09 -9.32 -82.02
N HIS A 125 -28.89 -8.72 -81.89
CA HIS A 125 -28.54 -7.87 -80.77
C HIS A 125 -29.14 -6.46 -80.77
N VAL A 126 -29.77 -5.94 -81.84
CA VAL A 126 -30.16 -4.52 -81.86
C VAL A 126 -31.50 -4.25 -81.16
N LYS A 127 -32.48 -5.17 -81.24
CA LYS A 127 -33.75 -5.03 -80.49
C LYS A 127 -33.62 -5.48 -79.04
N GLU A 128 -32.86 -6.55 -78.79
CA GLU A 128 -32.46 -6.93 -77.43
C GLU A 128 -31.60 -5.86 -76.77
N SER A 129 -30.72 -5.15 -77.50
CA SER A 129 -29.93 -4.07 -76.91
C SER A 129 -30.76 -2.88 -76.46
N HIS A 130 -31.88 -2.55 -77.11
CA HIS A 130 -32.75 -1.46 -76.62
C HIS A 130 -33.56 -1.88 -75.39
N TYR A 131 -34.11 -3.10 -75.35
CA TYR A 131 -34.78 -3.60 -74.15
C TYR A 131 -33.81 -3.86 -73.00
N LEU A 132 -32.62 -4.40 -73.27
CA LEU A 132 -31.54 -4.58 -72.30
C LEU A 132 -30.91 -3.24 -71.89
N ALA A 133 -30.86 -2.22 -72.76
CA ALA A 133 -30.43 -0.88 -72.37
C ALA A 133 -31.49 -0.20 -71.48
N LEU A 134 -32.77 -0.32 -71.80
CA LEU A 134 -33.85 0.18 -70.95
C LEU A 134 -33.93 -0.58 -69.61
N LEU A 135 -33.76 -1.91 -69.62
CA LEU A 135 -33.66 -2.74 -68.41
C LEU A 135 -32.38 -2.45 -67.62
N ARG A 136 -31.26 -2.17 -68.28
CA ARG A 136 -30.02 -1.75 -67.60
C ARG A 136 -30.17 -0.36 -67.01
N VAL A 137 -30.76 0.60 -67.71
CA VAL A 137 -31.04 1.94 -67.17
C VAL A 137 -32.07 1.86 -66.03
N ALA A 138 -33.11 1.02 -66.14
CA ALA A 138 -34.08 0.79 -65.08
C ALA A 138 -33.50 0.06 -63.86
N MET A 139 -32.66 -0.97 -64.07
CA MET A 139 -31.97 -1.68 -62.98
C MET A 139 -30.88 -0.83 -62.34
N VAL A 140 -30.18 0.00 -63.12
CA VAL A 140 -29.20 0.96 -62.63
C VAL A 140 -29.94 1.99 -61.78
N THR A 141 -30.95 2.69 -62.31
CA THR A 141 -31.73 3.67 -61.52
C THR A 141 -32.35 3.06 -60.26
N TRP A 142 -32.93 1.86 -60.33
CA TRP A 142 -33.46 1.15 -59.15
C TRP A 142 -32.38 0.77 -58.13
N ARG A 143 -31.24 0.23 -58.57
CA ARG A 143 -30.09 -0.07 -57.68
C ARG A 143 -29.49 1.18 -57.05
N HIS A 144 -29.58 2.33 -57.71
CA HIS A 144 -29.06 3.62 -57.20
C HIS A 144 -30.02 4.25 -56.19
N THR A 145 -31.33 4.24 -56.44
CA THR A 145 -32.35 4.64 -55.44
C THR A 145 -32.29 3.74 -54.21
N TRP A 146 -32.14 2.42 -54.39
CA TRP A 146 -31.89 1.47 -53.31
C TRP A 146 -30.64 1.81 -52.50
N ARG A 147 -29.54 2.19 -53.17
CA ARG A 147 -28.29 2.59 -52.51
C ARG A 147 -28.41 3.88 -51.71
N CYS A 148 -29.10 4.90 -52.21
CA CYS A 148 -29.35 6.13 -51.44
C CYS A 148 -30.20 5.83 -50.20
N PHE A 149 -31.31 5.10 -50.36
CA PHE A 149 -32.21 4.76 -49.26
C PHE A 149 -31.62 3.76 -48.25
N SER A 150 -30.54 3.06 -48.61
CA SER A 150 -29.78 2.18 -47.71
C SER A 150 -28.57 2.86 -47.05
N ARG A 151 -28.10 3.99 -47.57
CA ARG A 151 -26.88 4.67 -47.10
C ARG A 151 -27.14 5.96 -46.34
N VAL A 152 -28.24 6.65 -46.64
CA VAL A 152 -28.67 7.86 -45.93
C VAL A 152 -29.91 7.51 -45.12
N PRO A 153 -29.78 7.22 -43.81
CA PRO A 153 -30.94 7.00 -42.97
C PRO A 153 -31.73 8.30 -42.84
N LEU A 154 -33.06 8.22 -42.88
CA LEU A 154 -33.89 9.32 -42.41
C LEU A 154 -33.87 9.28 -40.89
N VAL A 155 -33.16 10.24 -40.30
CA VAL A 155 -32.99 10.33 -38.84
C VAL A 155 -34.13 11.14 -38.27
N VAL A 156 -34.73 10.65 -37.20
CA VAL A 156 -35.82 11.30 -36.48
C VAL A 156 -35.32 11.60 -35.08
N GLU A 157 -35.30 12.87 -34.71
CA GLU A 157 -34.93 13.35 -33.40
C GLU A 157 -36.15 13.86 -32.66
N LEU A 158 -36.26 13.50 -31.38
CA LEU A 158 -37.35 13.88 -30.52
C LEU A 158 -36.85 14.94 -29.53
N TRP A 159 -37.50 16.10 -29.50
CA TRP A 159 -37.10 17.24 -28.71
C TRP A 159 -38.16 17.65 -27.70
N ASP A 160 -37.70 17.96 -26.48
CA ASP A 160 -38.47 18.64 -25.45
C ASP A 160 -38.25 20.15 -25.51
N ARG A 161 -39.33 20.90 -25.73
CA ARG A 161 -39.36 22.36 -25.75
C ARG A 161 -40.24 22.88 -24.60
N GLY A 162 -39.68 23.72 -23.74
CA GLY A 162 -40.37 24.37 -22.63
C GLY A 162 -40.47 25.88 -22.82
N SER A 163 -41.43 26.53 -22.18
CA SER A 163 -41.66 27.98 -22.31
C SER A 163 -40.53 28.88 -21.80
N SER A 164 -39.57 28.33 -21.04
CA SER A 164 -38.44 29.07 -20.44
C SER A 164 -37.14 28.25 -20.34
N SER A 165 -37.10 27.04 -20.88
CA SER A 165 -35.93 26.14 -20.83
C SER A 165 -35.35 25.95 -22.24
N ARG A 166 -34.05 25.68 -22.31
CA ARG A 166 -33.37 25.35 -23.57
C ARG A 166 -33.89 24.00 -24.10
N ASP A 167 -34.07 23.91 -25.41
CA ASP A 167 -34.48 22.67 -26.10
C ASP A 167 -33.56 21.50 -25.70
N GLN A 168 -34.17 20.37 -25.34
CA GLN A 168 -33.47 19.18 -24.90
C GLN A 168 -33.78 18.00 -25.83
N LEU A 169 -32.74 17.33 -26.33
CA LEU A 169 -32.90 16.11 -27.12
C LEU A 169 -33.27 14.94 -26.19
N LEU A 170 -34.46 14.37 -26.39
CA LEU A 170 -34.93 13.18 -25.69
C LEU A 170 -34.28 11.91 -26.25
N GLY A 171 -34.21 11.80 -27.57
CA GLY A 171 -33.57 10.67 -28.23
C GLY A 171 -33.73 10.72 -29.74
N SER A 172 -33.15 9.72 -30.41
CA SER A 172 -33.21 9.61 -31.85
C SER A 172 -33.64 8.21 -32.29
N ALA A 173 -34.21 8.15 -33.49
CA ALA A 173 -34.62 6.94 -34.19
C ALA A 173 -34.21 7.06 -35.67
N SER A 174 -34.18 5.95 -36.38
CA SER A 174 -33.81 5.91 -37.80
C SER A 174 -34.86 5.14 -38.59
N ILE A 175 -35.49 5.83 -39.55
CA ILE A 175 -36.40 5.23 -40.52
C ILE A 175 -35.58 4.69 -41.69
N GLN A 176 -35.76 3.39 -41.95
CA GLN A 176 -35.07 2.68 -43.03
C GLN A 176 -35.88 2.78 -44.32
N LEU A 177 -35.63 3.83 -45.11
CA LEU A 177 -36.39 4.13 -46.33
C LEU A 177 -36.35 3.02 -47.39
N HIS A 178 -35.36 2.11 -47.34
CA HIS A 178 -35.31 0.96 -48.25
C HIS A 178 -36.53 0.04 -48.14
N GLN A 179 -37.24 0.04 -47.00
CA GLN A 179 -38.47 -0.73 -46.80
C GLN A 179 -39.61 -0.27 -47.74
N LEU A 180 -39.61 0.99 -48.17
CA LEU A 180 -40.56 1.53 -49.15
C LEU A 180 -40.39 0.87 -50.52
N LEU A 181 -39.15 0.60 -50.91
CA LEU A 181 -38.83 0.03 -52.23
C LEU A 181 -39.28 -1.43 -52.34
N SER A 182 -39.34 -2.15 -51.23
CA SER A 182 -39.87 -3.52 -51.15
C SER A 182 -41.39 -3.59 -50.98
N SER A 183 -42.06 -2.46 -50.73
CA SER A 183 -43.51 -2.41 -50.51
C SER A 183 -44.29 -2.50 -51.83
N GLU A 184 -45.56 -2.91 -51.76
CA GLU A 184 -46.40 -3.04 -52.96
C GLU A 184 -46.57 -1.69 -53.68
N LYS A 185 -46.51 -1.73 -55.02
CA LYS A 185 -46.58 -0.56 -55.89
C LYS A 185 -48.01 -0.35 -56.38
N THR A 186 -48.67 0.71 -55.92
CA THR A 186 -50.05 1.07 -56.29
C THR A 186 -50.06 2.25 -57.25
N GLN A 187 -51.00 2.32 -58.19
CA GLN A 187 -51.12 3.45 -59.12
C GLN A 187 -51.77 4.67 -58.45
N LEU A 188 -51.25 5.87 -58.73
CA LEU A 188 -51.80 7.13 -58.21
C LEU A 188 -53.06 7.54 -59.02
N GLY A 189 -54.24 7.35 -58.45
CA GLY A 189 -55.52 7.91 -58.92
C GLY A 189 -56.32 7.06 -59.95
N PRO A 190 -57.66 7.23 -60.02
CA PRO A 190 -58.52 6.54 -61.00
C PRO A 190 -58.48 7.16 -62.41
N THR A 191 -57.77 8.28 -62.60
CA THR A 191 -57.86 9.11 -63.81
C THR A 191 -56.50 9.26 -64.50
N GLY A 192 -55.86 8.14 -64.88
CA GLY A 192 -54.81 8.13 -65.92
C GLY A 192 -53.55 8.97 -65.72
N ASP A 193 -53.32 9.56 -64.54
CA ASP A 193 -52.06 10.25 -64.24
C ASP A 193 -50.91 9.25 -64.15
N PRO A 194 -49.76 9.52 -64.80
CA PRO A 194 -48.64 8.59 -64.85
C PRO A 194 -47.85 8.65 -63.53
N GLY A 195 -48.36 8.04 -62.46
CA GLY A 195 -47.64 7.99 -61.19
C GLY A 195 -47.90 6.72 -60.37
N TRP A 196 -47.00 6.43 -59.44
CA TRP A 196 -47.11 5.28 -58.54
C TRP A 196 -46.75 5.63 -57.10
N ARG A 197 -47.40 4.96 -56.14
CA ARG A 197 -47.20 5.12 -54.70
C ARG A 197 -46.79 3.78 -54.08
N GLN A 198 -45.78 3.82 -53.23
CA GLN A 198 -45.42 2.72 -52.33
C GLN A 198 -45.57 3.21 -50.88
N THR A 199 -46.17 2.41 -50.00
CA THR A 199 -46.44 2.81 -48.61
C THR A 199 -45.90 1.77 -47.64
N HIS A 200 -45.23 2.23 -46.59
CA HIS A 200 -44.75 1.41 -45.49
C HIS A 200 -45.18 2.02 -44.15
N GLN A 201 -45.67 1.20 -43.25
CA GLN A 201 -46.09 1.61 -41.91
C GLN A 201 -45.36 0.76 -40.87
N ASP A 202 -44.77 1.42 -39.88
CA ASP A 202 -44.06 0.73 -38.80
C ASP A 202 -43.99 1.57 -37.51
N ARG A 203 -43.47 0.97 -36.44
CA ARG A 203 -43.17 1.60 -35.16
C ARG A 203 -41.68 1.50 -34.86
N ILE A 204 -41.06 2.63 -34.54
CA ILE A 204 -39.62 2.70 -34.26
C ILE A 204 -39.36 3.09 -32.81
N PRO A 205 -38.40 2.42 -32.13
CA PRO A 205 -37.97 2.84 -30.81
C PRO A 205 -37.13 4.12 -30.90
N VAL A 206 -37.41 5.09 -30.04
CA VAL A 206 -36.57 6.27 -29.82
C VAL A 206 -35.59 5.95 -28.71
N VAL A 207 -34.30 6.13 -28.97
CA VAL A 207 -33.21 5.74 -28.05
C VAL A 207 -32.45 6.98 -27.60
N HIS A 208 -32.16 7.06 -26.30
CA HIS A 208 -31.34 8.15 -25.77
C HIS A 208 -29.87 7.93 -26.15
N PRO A 209 -29.09 8.99 -26.47
CA PRO A 209 -27.70 8.80 -26.88
C PRO A 209 -26.82 8.14 -25.82
N GLN A 210 -26.97 8.49 -24.53
CA GLN A 210 -26.16 7.95 -23.42
C GLN A 210 -26.90 8.07 -22.07
N PRO A 211 -27.26 6.98 -21.38
CA PRO A 211 -27.17 5.56 -21.78
C PRO A 211 -28.11 5.24 -22.95
N SER A 212 -27.77 4.23 -23.75
CA SER A 212 -28.56 3.77 -24.92
C SER A 212 -29.85 3.04 -24.51
N GLU A 213 -30.71 3.72 -23.77
CA GLU A 213 -31.99 3.22 -23.29
C GLU A 213 -33.13 3.67 -24.22
N ARG A 214 -34.11 2.80 -24.39
CA ARG A 214 -35.32 3.10 -25.15
C ARG A 214 -36.17 4.08 -24.33
N VAL A 215 -36.39 5.28 -24.87
CA VAL A 215 -37.15 6.36 -24.24
C VAL A 215 -38.63 6.29 -24.60
N ALA A 216 -38.96 5.95 -25.84
CA ALA A 216 -40.32 5.92 -26.35
C ALA A 216 -40.44 5.08 -27.64
N GLU A 217 -41.66 4.96 -28.19
CA GLU A 217 -41.90 4.53 -29.57
C GLU A 217 -42.61 5.62 -30.37
N LEU A 218 -42.27 5.73 -31.64
CA LEU A 218 -42.98 6.55 -32.62
C LEU A 218 -43.62 5.66 -33.68
N SER A 219 -44.91 5.89 -33.97
CA SER A 219 -45.61 5.27 -35.09
C SER A 219 -45.56 6.21 -36.30
N TYR A 220 -45.19 5.68 -37.46
CA TYR A 220 -45.13 6.47 -38.70
C TYR A 220 -45.72 5.71 -39.88
N VAL A 221 -46.10 6.45 -40.90
CA VAL A 221 -46.40 5.95 -42.25
C VAL A 221 -45.49 6.71 -43.20
N ALA A 222 -44.67 6.00 -43.95
CA ALA A 222 -43.87 6.57 -45.01
C ALA A 222 -44.48 6.19 -46.37
N THR A 223 -44.54 7.15 -47.29
CA THR A 223 -44.96 6.94 -48.67
C THR A 223 -43.91 7.47 -49.63
N LEU A 224 -43.70 6.75 -50.72
CA LEU A 224 -42.89 7.17 -51.86
C LEU A 224 -43.82 7.34 -53.05
N GLU A 225 -43.89 8.56 -53.59
CA GLU A 225 -44.68 8.89 -54.76
C GLU A 225 -43.77 9.24 -55.93
N ASP A 226 -43.93 8.54 -57.04
CA ASP A 226 -43.33 8.92 -58.32
C ASP A 226 -44.41 9.56 -59.16
N LEU A 227 -44.28 10.86 -59.36
CA LEU A 227 -45.24 11.69 -60.11
C LEU A 227 -45.03 11.60 -61.63
N GLY A 228 -44.02 10.84 -62.08
CA GLY A 228 -43.72 10.58 -63.48
C GLY A 228 -43.34 11.83 -64.28
N PHE A 229 -43.21 11.64 -65.61
CA PHE A 229 -42.90 12.73 -66.53
C PHE A 229 -44.13 13.60 -66.76
N ILE A 230 -44.14 14.83 -66.23
CA ILE A 230 -45.18 15.82 -66.51
C ILE A 230 -45.19 16.12 -68.03
N LYS A 231 -46.22 15.67 -68.75
CA LYS A 231 -46.44 16.04 -70.16
C LYS A 231 -47.00 17.46 -70.19
N ALA A 232 -46.22 18.40 -70.71
CA ALA A 232 -46.73 19.69 -71.14
C ALA A 232 -47.90 19.46 -72.11
N LYS A 233 -49.07 19.99 -71.75
CA LYS A 233 -50.29 19.97 -72.54
C LYS A 233 -50.05 20.79 -73.81
N GLU A 234 -49.87 20.12 -74.96
CA GLU A 234 -49.83 20.77 -76.26
C GLU A 234 -51.22 21.35 -76.56
N VAL A 235 -51.28 22.67 -76.73
CA VAL A 235 -52.43 23.38 -77.28
C VAL A 235 -52.40 23.17 -78.80
N LEU A 236 -53.26 22.27 -79.29
CA LEU A 236 -53.58 22.17 -80.70
C LEU A 236 -54.41 23.40 -81.11
N VAL A 237 -53.81 24.31 -81.88
CA VAL A 237 -54.55 25.31 -82.66
C VAL A 237 -55.09 24.61 -83.90
N SER A 238 -56.40 24.46 -83.97
CA SER A 238 -57.12 23.97 -85.15
C SER A 238 -57.33 25.11 -86.13
N ASP A 239 -56.60 25.13 -87.25
CA ASP A 239 -57.02 25.87 -88.44
C ASP A 239 -58.00 24.99 -89.23
N SER A 240 -59.26 25.42 -89.25
CA SER A 240 -60.31 24.84 -90.10
C SER A 240 -60.54 25.78 -91.29
N ILE A 241 -60.11 25.36 -92.48
CA ILE A 241 -60.65 25.88 -93.75
C ILE A 241 -61.12 24.66 -94.55
N GLN A 242 -62.43 24.42 -94.51
CA GLN A 242 -63.18 23.68 -95.51
C GLN A 242 -64.09 24.69 -96.19
N ASP A 243 -63.94 24.85 -97.50
CA ASP A 243 -65.08 24.83 -98.41
C ASP A 243 -64.58 24.54 -99.83
N GLY A 244 -65.10 23.45 -100.38
CA GLY A 244 -64.91 23.06 -101.77
C GLY A 244 -66.22 23.16 -102.53
N CYS A 245 -66.13 23.79 -103.72
CA CYS A 245 -66.76 23.43 -105.02
C CYS A 245 -68.26 23.05 -105.11
N PRO A 246 -68.97 23.44 -106.19
CA PRO A 246 -68.63 22.92 -107.53
C PRO A 246 -68.87 23.83 -108.75
N ALA A 247 -68.26 23.41 -109.86
CA ALA A 247 -68.31 23.97 -111.20
C ALA A 247 -69.64 23.75 -111.94
N VAL A 248 -69.93 24.62 -112.92
CA VAL A 248 -70.76 24.31 -114.11
C VAL A 248 -70.23 25.11 -115.34
N PRO A 249 -70.09 24.49 -116.54
CA PRO A 249 -69.72 25.14 -117.81
C PRO A 249 -70.90 25.32 -118.81
N GLN A 250 -70.63 25.97 -119.97
CA GLN A 250 -71.43 26.12 -121.22
C GLN A 250 -72.38 27.33 -121.28
N SER A 251 -72.69 28.02 -122.40
CA SER A 251 -72.27 28.05 -123.83
C SER A 251 -73.02 29.18 -124.60
N SER A 252 -72.37 29.80 -125.59
CA SER A 252 -72.86 30.25 -126.94
C SER A 252 -74.21 30.99 -127.22
N HIS A 253 -74.07 32.20 -127.81
CA HIS A 253 -74.82 32.87 -128.93
C HIS A 253 -76.32 33.27 -128.77
N PRO A 254 -76.91 34.18 -129.61
CA PRO A 254 -76.41 34.96 -130.77
C PRO A 254 -76.70 36.49 -130.73
N GLY A 255 -76.19 37.26 -131.73
CA GLY A 255 -76.54 38.66 -131.99
C GLY A 255 -78.00 38.86 -132.45
N PRO A 256 -78.45 40.09 -132.83
CA PRO A 256 -77.89 40.79 -133.99
C PRO A 256 -77.97 42.33 -133.94
N GLY A 257 -77.48 42.98 -134.99
CA GLY A 257 -78.06 44.24 -135.46
C GLY A 257 -77.14 45.44 -135.43
N ALA A 258 -76.29 45.55 -136.44
CA ALA A 258 -75.86 46.86 -136.92
C ALA A 258 -77.04 47.53 -137.66
N PRO A 259 -77.32 48.81 -137.38
CA PRO A 259 -77.77 49.72 -138.43
C PRO A 259 -76.83 50.95 -138.54
N PRO A 260 -76.97 51.71 -139.64
CA PRO A 260 -75.88 52.41 -140.29
C PRO A 260 -75.62 53.79 -139.69
N ALA A 261 -74.41 54.30 -139.94
CA ALA A 261 -74.07 55.69 -139.74
C ALA A 261 -75.08 56.65 -140.41
N PRO A 262 -75.46 57.73 -139.71
CA PRO A 262 -75.78 58.98 -140.38
C PRO A 262 -74.89 60.11 -139.84
N GLN A 263 -74.15 60.70 -140.77
CA GLN A 263 -74.11 62.14 -141.00
C GLN A 263 -74.07 63.05 -139.76
N ALA A 264 -72.91 63.64 -139.51
CA ALA A 264 -72.70 64.97 -138.91
C ALA A 264 -73.84 65.53 -138.03
N THR A 265 -74.25 64.78 -137.00
CA THR A 265 -75.15 65.24 -135.93
C THR A 265 -74.39 66.10 -134.93
N ARG A 266 -73.35 66.82 -135.35
CA ARG A 266 -72.51 67.62 -134.45
C ARG A 266 -73.02 69.06 -134.28
N ASP A 267 -73.97 69.50 -135.10
CA ASP A 267 -74.46 70.89 -135.12
C ASP A 267 -75.94 71.06 -134.73
N THR A 268 -76.62 70.01 -134.27
CA THR A 268 -78.02 70.07 -133.78
C THR A 268 -78.06 70.54 -132.31
N LEU A 269 -79.08 71.30 -131.92
CA LEU A 269 -79.22 71.83 -130.53
C LEU A 269 -79.26 70.70 -129.49
N GLU A 270 -79.79 69.55 -129.89
CA GLU A 270 -79.88 68.32 -129.11
C GLU A 270 -78.49 67.71 -128.86
N TYR A 271 -77.56 67.83 -129.81
CA TYR A 271 -76.18 67.37 -129.63
C TYR A 271 -75.40 68.28 -128.68
N ARG A 272 -75.63 69.60 -128.72
CA ARG A 272 -75.03 70.53 -127.74
C ARG A 272 -75.52 70.26 -126.31
N ALA A 273 -76.83 70.05 -126.14
CA ALA A 273 -77.41 69.69 -124.85
C ALA A 273 -76.96 68.29 -124.36
N ALA A 274 -76.81 67.32 -125.27
CA ALA A 274 -76.27 66.00 -124.94
C ALA A 274 -74.79 66.08 -124.53
N LEU A 275 -73.98 66.91 -125.19
CA LEU A 275 -72.58 67.16 -124.83
C LEU A 275 -72.46 67.87 -123.48
N GLU A 276 -73.30 68.88 -123.21
CA GLU A 276 -73.37 69.54 -121.90
C GLU A 276 -73.79 68.56 -120.78
N LEU A 277 -74.73 67.65 -121.06
CA LEU A 277 -75.11 66.59 -120.12
C LEU A 277 -74.01 65.53 -119.94
N GLU A 278 -73.27 65.19 -120.99
CA GLU A 278 -72.08 64.33 -120.89
C GLU A 278 -71.01 64.99 -120.03
N MET A 279 -70.69 66.26 -120.27
CA MET A 279 -69.75 67.02 -119.45
C MET A 279 -70.22 67.11 -117.99
N TRP A 280 -71.50 67.39 -117.74
CA TRP A 280 -72.03 67.41 -116.38
C TRP A 280 -71.98 66.02 -115.72
N LYS A 281 -72.28 64.94 -116.45
CA LYS A 281 -72.17 63.56 -115.93
C LYS A 281 -70.73 63.21 -115.60
N GLU A 282 -69.78 63.58 -116.46
CA GLU A 282 -68.35 63.41 -116.24
C GLU A 282 -67.91 64.19 -115.00
N GLU A 283 -68.32 65.46 -114.87
CA GLU A 283 -68.07 66.26 -113.66
C GLU A 283 -68.69 65.64 -112.39
N GLN A 284 -69.89 65.07 -112.47
CA GLN A 284 -70.51 64.39 -111.32
C GLN A 284 -69.85 63.04 -111.00
N GLU A 285 -69.41 62.30 -112.02
CA GLU A 285 -68.66 61.06 -111.88
C GLU A 285 -67.30 61.35 -111.21
N ASP A 286 -66.58 62.37 -111.66
CA ASP A 286 -65.35 62.86 -111.04
C ASP A 286 -65.56 63.25 -109.56
N LEU A 287 -66.62 64.01 -109.27
CA LEU A 287 -66.96 64.40 -107.90
C LEU A 287 -67.30 63.18 -107.03
N PHE A 288 -67.97 62.16 -107.58
CA PHE A 288 -68.29 60.93 -106.86
C PHE A 288 -67.04 60.08 -106.62
N ASP A 289 -66.19 59.94 -107.63
CA ASP A 289 -64.92 59.23 -107.56
C ASP A 289 -63.99 59.87 -106.54
N ASP A 290 -63.89 61.19 -106.52
CA ASP A 290 -63.11 61.92 -105.52
C ASP A 290 -63.66 61.70 -104.11
N GLN A 291 -64.98 61.74 -103.93
CA GLN A 291 -65.61 61.44 -102.64
C GLN A 291 -65.37 59.99 -102.18
N LEU A 292 -65.42 59.02 -103.10
CA LEU A 292 -65.17 57.62 -102.83
C LEU A 292 -63.71 57.41 -102.42
N LYS A 293 -62.76 57.90 -103.22
CA LYS A 293 -61.33 57.88 -102.91
C LYS A 293 -61.04 58.55 -101.57
N GLN A 294 -61.69 59.67 -101.26
CA GLN A 294 -61.51 60.36 -99.99
C GLN A 294 -62.08 59.56 -98.81
N LYS A 295 -63.18 58.82 -98.97
CA LYS A 295 -63.71 57.92 -97.94
C LYS A 295 -62.82 56.70 -97.74
N GLU A 296 -62.36 56.06 -98.82
CA GLU A 296 -61.43 54.94 -98.77
C GLU A 296 -60.11 55.34 -98.10
N LEU A 297 -59.56 56.50 -98.48
CA LEU A 297 -58.35 57.04 -97.87
C LEU A 297 -58.54 57.26 -96.36
N ARG A 298 -59.64 57.89 -95.93
CA ARG A 298 -59.96 58.07 -94.51
C ARG A 298 -60.05 56.74 -93.76
N HIS A 299 -60.68 55.73 -94.37
CA HIS A 299 -60.82 54.40 -93.76
C HIS A 299 -59.46 53.70 -93.62
N MET A 300 -58.65 53.71 -94.69
CA MET A 300 -57.29 53.17 -94.69
C MET A 300 -56.39 53.89 -93.69
N GLN A 301 -56.51 55.21 -93.58
CA GLN A 301 -55.79 56.00 -92.58
C GLN A 301 -56.19 55.61 -91.15
N ALA A 302 -57.49 55.48 -90.86
CA ALA A 302 -57.96 55.06 -89.55
C ALA A 302 -57.46 53.66 -89.16
N LEU A 303 -57.48 52.71 -90.09
CA LEU A 303 -56.91 51.37 -89.88
C LEU A 303 -55.39 51.42 -89.65
N ALA A 304 -54.66 52.24 -90.41
CA ALA A 304 -53.22 52.41 -90.23
C ALA A 304 -52.88 53.06 -88.88
N ASP A 305 -53.69 54.01 -88.41
CA ASP A 305 -53.55 54.63 -87.10
C ASP A 305 -53.82 53.65 -85.96
N GLU A 306 -54.91 52.88 -86.04
CA GLU A 306 -55.25 51.83 -85.06
C GLU A 306 -54.17 50.73 -85.00
N TRP A 307 -53.67 50.32 -86.17
CA TRP A 307 -52.57 49.36 -86.24
C TRP A 307 -51.30 49.94 -85.61
N ARG A 308 -50.89 51.16 -85.96
CA ARG A 308 -49.73 51.84 -85.36
C ARG A 308 -49.88 52.00 -83.84
N LYS A 309 -51.10 52.26 -83.36
CA LYS A 309 -51.38 52.37 -81.92
C LYS A 309 -51.17 51.02 -81.21
N ARG A 310 -51.78 49.95 -81.71
CA ARG A 310 -51.60 48.60 -81.13
C ARG A 310 -50.15 48.12 -81.21
N ASP A 311 -49.46 48.46 -82.28
CA ASP A 311 -48.06 48.08 -82.44
C ASP A 311 -47.19 48.75 -81.37
N ARG A 312 -47.37 50.06 -81.14
CA ARG A 312 -46.71 50.77 -80.03
C ARG A 312 -47.09 50.21 -78.65
N GLU A 313 -48.34 49.84 -78.43
CA GLU A 313 -48.78 49.23 -77.17
C GLU A 313 -48.10 47.87 -76.93
N ARG A 314 -48.00 47.03 -77.98
CA ARG A 314 -47.27 45.76 -77.92
C ARG A 314 -45.78 45.98 -77.67
N GLU A 315 -45.14 46.90 -78.40
CA GLU A 315 -43.73 47.25 -78.16
C GLU A 315 -43.49 47.77 -76.75
N ALA A 316 -44.38 48.59 -76.21
CA ALA A 316 -44.26 49.13 -74.86
C ALA A 316 -44.35 48.01 -73.80
N LEU A 317 -45.24 47.04 -74.00
CA LEU A 317 -45.33 45.87 -73.11
C LEU A 317 -44.05 45.02 -73.18
N VAL A 318 -43.52 44.78 -74.38
CA VAL A 318 -42.26 44.04 -74.57
C VAL A 318 -41.11 44.77 -73.90
N LYS A 319 -40.95 46.08 -74.14
CA LYS A 319 -39.92 46.91 -73.49
C LYS A 319 -40.02 46.89 -71.97
N LYS A 320 -41.24 46.94 -71.41
CA LYS A 320 -41.45 46.80 -69.96
C LYS A 320 -40.95 45.45 -69.45
N LYS A 321 -41.28 44.36 -70.17
CA LYS A 321 -40.84 43.01 -69.80
C LYS A 321 -39.32 42.84 -69.94
N GLU A 322 -38.72 43.38 -70.99
CA GLU A 322 -37.26 43.41 -71.16
C GLU A 322 -36.57 44.09 -69.97
N LEU A 323 -37.06 45.24 -69.51
CA LEU A 323 -36.51 45.92 -68.33
C LEU A 323 -36.68 45.10 -67.04
N GLU A 324 -37.83 44.46 -66.85
CA GLU A 324 -38.06 43.56 -65.70
C GLU A 324 -37.08 42.37 -65.72
N PHE A 325 -36.86 41.75 -66.89
CA PHE A 325 -35.92 40.65 -67.04
C PHE A 325 -34.47 41.09 -66.84
N ASN A 326 -34.07 42.24 -67.39
CA ASN A 326 -32.73 42.79 -67.18
C ASN A 326 -32.45 43.04 -65.69
N LEU A 327 -33.42 43.61 -64.95
CA LEU A 327 -33.27 43.81 -63.51
C LEU A 327 -33.15 42.48 -62.74
N LEU A 328 -33.90 41.46 -63.13
CA LEU A 328 -33.78 40.13 -62.54
C LEU A 328 -32.43 39.48 -62.87
N GLU A 329 -31.94 39.65 -64.10
CA GLU A 329 -30.64 39.16 -64.53
C GLU A 329 -29.51 39.82 -63.74
N GLU A 330 -29.52 41.14 -63.58
CA GLU A 330 -28.54 41.87 -62.76
C GLU A 330 -28.55 41.40 -61.29
N LYS A 331 -29.74 41.16 -60.73
CA LYS A 331 -29.88 40.61 -59.36
C LYS A 331 -29.27 39.22 -59.28
N LEU A 332 -29.57 38.33 -60.24
CA LEU A 332 -29.02 36.98 -60.28
C LEU A 332 -27.49 37.01 -60.42
N GLN A 333 -26.95 37.82 -61.33
CA GLN A 333 -25.51 37.99 -61.51
C GLN A 333 -24.83 38.51 -60.23
N LYS A 334 -25.45 39.47 -59.54
CA LYS A 334 -24.95 39.96 -58.24
C LYS A 334 -24.95 38.85 -57.19
N THR A 335 -26.04 38.09 -57.08
CA THR A 335 -26.11 36.99 -56.11
C THR A 335 -25.09 35.89 -56.41
N LEU A 336 -24.85 35.56 -57.68
CA LEU A 336 -23.82 34.61 -58.08
C LEU A 336 -22.43 35.09 -57.69
N CYS A 337 -22.09 36.35 -57.98
CA CYS A 337 -20.80 36.93 -57.59
C CYS A 337 -20.60 36.94 -56.06
N ASP A 338 -21.66 37.24 -55.29
CA ASP A 338 -21.61 37.22 -53.83
C ASP A 338 -21.49 35.80 -53.27
N LEU A 339 -22.10 34.80 -53.91
CA LEU A 339 -21.95 33.39 -53.55
C LEU A 339 -20.54 32.88 -53.86
N GLU A 340 -19.98 33.19 -55.04
CA GLU A 340 -18.61 32.82 -55.40
C GLU A 340 -17.58 33.41 -54.41
N LYS A 341 -17.79 34.64 -53.93
CA LYS A 341 -16.93 35.24 -52.90
C LYS A 341 -17.04 34.51 -51.57
N ARG A 342 -18.26 34.14 -51.15
CA ARG A 342 -18.48 33.37 -49.91
C ARG A 342 -17.86 31.98 -50.01
N GLU A 343 -18.01 31.31 -51.14
CA GLU A 343 -17.42 29.99 -51.37
C GLU A 343 -15.88 30.04 -51.26
N LYS A 344 -15.24 31.04 -51.89
CA LYS A 344 -13.79 31.25 -51.76
C LYS A 344 -13.37 31.48 -50.31
N GLN A 345 -14.11 32.33 -49.58
CA GLN A 345 -13.83 32.60 -48.16
C GLN A 345 -13.99 31.35 -47.29
N LEU A 346 -15.03 30.55 -47.52
CA LEU A 346 -15.25 29.28 -46.81
C LEU A 346 -14.13 28.28 -47.13
N ALA A 347 -13.72 28.13 -48.40
CA ALA A 347 -12.63 27.26 -48.79
C ALA A 347 -11.29 27.66 -48.13
N GLU A 348 -11.01 28.97 -48.04
CA GLU A 348 -9.82 29.48 -47.34
C GLU A 348 -9.88 29.21 -45.83
N ALA A 349 -11.03 29.44 -45.20
CA ALA A 349 -11.24 29.18 -43.77
C ALA A 349 -11.18 27.69 -43.42
N GLU A 350 -11.73 26.82 -44.27
CA GLU A 350 -11.63 25.37 -44.16
C GLU A 350 -10.16 24.91 -44.24
N LEU A 351 -9.39 25.46 -45.18
CA LEU A 351 -7.97 25.13 -45.31
C LEU A 351 -7.17 25.57 -44.10
N GLN A 352 -7.43 26.77 -43.56
CA GLN A 352 -6.79 27.27 -42.34
C GLN A 352 -7.14 26.37 -41.14
N THR A 353 -8.41 26.01 -40.99
CA THR A 353 -8.88 25.11 -39.91
C THR A 353 -8.21 23.74 -40.02
N GLN A 354 -8.10 23.18 -41.22
CA GLN A 354 -7.40 21.92 -41.45
C GLN A 354 -5.90 22.02 -41.11
N ARG A 355 -5.24 23.15 -41.39
CA ARG A 355 -3.83 23.37 -41.03
C ARG A 355 -3.66 23.40 -39.51
N LEU A 356 -4.45 24.21 -38.81
CA LEU A 356 -4.44 24.30 -37.35
C LEU A 356 -4.75 22.95 -36.69
N GLN A 357 -5.70 22.18 -37.23
CA GLN A 357 -5.98 20.82 -36.75
C GLN A 357 -4.79 19.87 -36.93
N ARG A 358 -4.04 19.97 -38.04
CA ARG A 358 -2.84 19.14 -38.26
C ARG A 358 -1.72 19.55 -37.30
N GLU A 359 -1.50 20.85 -37.11
CA GLU A 359 -0.50 21.39 -36.19
C GLU A 359 -0.80 20.97 -34.75
N LEU A 360 -2.04 21.15 -34.29
CA LEU A 360 -2.46 20.76 -32.95
C LEU A 360 -2.32 19.24 -32.70
N ARG A 361 -2.63 18.41 -33.70
CA ARG A 361 -2.42 16.96 -33.61
C ARG A 361 -0.92 16.62 -33.53
N ALA A 362 -0.09 17.28 -34.34
CA ALA A 362 1.35 17.06 -34.31
C ALA A 362 1.98 17.49 -32.97
N GLU A 363 1.55 18.61 -32.40
CA GLU A 363 1.96 19.07 -31.06
C GLU A 363 1.50 18.12 -29.97
N HIS A 364 0.26 17.63 -30.04
CA HIS A 364 -0.24 16.61 -29.10
C HIS A 364 0.59 15.33 -29.17
N ASP A 365 0.85 14.81 -30.38
CA ASP A 365 1.65 13.60 -30.59
C ASP A 365 3.10 13.78 -30.09
N LEU A 366 3.68 14.97 -30.29
CA LEU A 366 5.03 15.30 -29.79
C LEU A 366 5.04 15.33 -28.26
N THR A 367 4.12 16.07 -27.65
CA THR A 367 4.00 16.19 -26.19
C THR A 367 3.78 14.82 -25.54
N GLN A 368 2.95 13.97 -26.17
CA GLN A 368 2.70 12.61 -25.70
C GLN A 368 3.98 11.75 -25.75
N LYS A 369 4.78 11.85 -26.82
CA LYS A 369 6.07 11.14 -26.92
C LYS A 369 7.06 11.64 -25.88
N GLU A 370 7.16 12.95 -25.67
CA GLU A 370 8.04 13.54 -24.66
C GLU A 370 7.68 13.07 -23.25
N LEU A 371 6.38 13.05 -22.91
CA LEU A 371 5.88 12.53 -21.64
C LEU A 371 6.17 11.04 -21.48
N GLN A 372 5.97 10.23 -22.51
CA GLN A 372 6.31 8.81 -22.48
C GLN A 372 7.80 8.57 -22.27
N GLU A 373 8.66 9.35 -22.95
CA GLU A 373 10.11 9.25 -22.79
C GLU A 373 10.58 9.74 -21.43
N ALA A 374 9.98 10.80 -20.89
CA ALA A 374 10.24 11.28 -19.53
C ALA A 374 9.84 10.23 -18.50
N SER A 375 8.65 9.62 -18.63
CA SER A 375 8.20 8.52 -17.79
C SER A 375 9.16 7.33 -17.85
N ARG A 376 9.62 6.95 -19.05
CA ARG A 376 10.58 5.87 -19.23
C ARG A 376 11.94 6.17 -18.60
N ARG A 377 12.40 7.44 -18.68
CA ARG A 377 13.64 7.89 -18.02
C ARG A 377 13.51 7.80 -16.50
N LEU A 378 12.45 8.37 -15.94
CA LEU A 378 12.19 8.35 -14.50
C LEU A 378 12.06 6.91 -13.97
N GLN A 379 11.39 6.03 -14.71
CA GLN A 379 11.26 4.63 -14.33
C GLN A 379 12.63 3.93 -14.28
N ARG A 380 13.49 4.15 -15.27
CA ARG A 380 14.86 3.59 -15.27
C ARG A 380 15.70 4.13 -14.11
N GLU A 381 15.58 5.41 -13.80
CA GLU A 381 16.26 6.02 -12.66
C GLU A 381 15.79 5.40 -11.34
N SER A 382 14.48 5.24 -11.17
CA SER A 382 13.89 4.55 -10.00
C SER A 382 14.37 3.10 -9.90
N ASP A 383 14.33 2.35 -11.00
CA ASP A 383 14.79 0.96 -11.04
C ASP A 383 16.28 0.86 -10.66
N HIS A 384 17.10 1.79 -11.15
CA HIS A 384 18.51 1.86 -10.81
C HIS A 384 18.74 2.18 -9.32
N LEU A 385 18.02 3.16 -8.76
CA LEU A 385 18.09 3.49 -7.33
C LEU A 385 17.69 2.31 -6.45
N VAL A 386 16.62 1.60 -6.82
CA VAL A 386 16.18 0.39 -6.12
C VAL A 386 17.24 -0.71 -6.23
N ALA A 387 17.87 -0.88 -7.39
CA ALA A 387 18.94 -1.86 -7.57
C ALA A 387 20.16 -1.54 -6.70
N LEU A 388 20.56 -0.27 -6.62
CA LEU A 388 21.65 0.18 -5.75
C LEU A 388 21.35 -0.04 -4.27
N GLU A 389 20.14 0.30 -3.82
CA GLU A 389 19.76 0.08 -2.41
C GLU A 389 19.66 -1.41 -2.09
N LYS A 390 19.16 -2.25 -3.01
CA LYS A 390 19.16 -3.71 -2.84
C LYS A 390 20.58 -4.27 -2.70
N GLU A 391 21.52 -3.80 -3.51
CA GLU A 391 22.93 -4.23 -3.42
C GLU A 391 23.57 -3.79 -2.10
N LYS A 392 23.27 -2.57 -1.64
CA LYS A 392 23.72 -2.09 -0.33
C LYS A 392 23.14 -2.92 0.82
N VAL A 393 21.85 -3.27 0.77
CA VAL A 393 21.23 -4.17 1.76
C VAL A 393 21.92 -5.54 1.73
N ARG A 394 22.16 -6.11 0.55
CA ARG A 394 22.86 -7.39 0.39
C ARG A 394 24.24 -7.35 1.05
N LEU A 395 25.04 -6.31 0.79
CA LEU A 395 26.36 -6.15 1.40
C LEU A 395 26.29 -6.00 2.94
N MET A 396 25.31 -5.25 3.45
CA MET A 396 25.10 -5.11 4.90
C MET A 396 24.64 -6.42 5.55
N GLU A 397 23.83 -7.22 4.86
CA GLU A 397 23.40 -8.53 5.33
C GLU A 397 24.55 -9.54 5.34
N GLU A 398 25.42 -9.52 4.33
CA GLU A 398 26.64 -10.32 4.28
C GLU A 398 27.59 -9.96 5.43
N GLU A 399 27.82 -8.66 5.68
CA GLU A 399 28.64 -8.20 6.80
C GLU A 399 28.03 -8.55 8.15
N ARG A 400 26.69 -8.40 8.30
CA ARG A 400 25.96 -8.85 9.50
C ARG A 400 26.17 -10.35 9.72
N GLY A 401 26.06 -11.16 8.66
CA GLY A 401 26.31 -12.59 8.72
C GLY A 401 27.73 -12.91 9.18
N ARG A 402 28.73 -12.21 8.63
CA ARG A 402 30.14 -12.35 9.03
C ARG A 402 30.35 -12.03 10.51
N LEU A 403 29.80 -10.91 10.99
CA LEU A 403 29.93 -10.50 12.39
C LEU A 403 29.22 -11.47 13.34
N LEU A 404 28.03 -11.95 12.97
CA LEU A 404 27.31 -12.97 13.74
C LEU A 404 28.12 -14.27 13.84
N GLN A 405 28.75 -14.73 12.75
CA GLN A 405 29.62 -15.89 12.78
C GLN A 405 30.83 -15.67 13.69
N GLN A 406 31.49 -14.50 13.61
CA GLN A 406 32.61 -14.16 14.48
C GLN A 406 32.23 -14.17 15.96
N MET A 407 31.03 -13.68 16.30
CA MET A 407 30.49 -13.74 17.66
C MET A 407 30.21 -15.16 18.11
N ALA A 408 29.59 -15.99 17.26
CA ALA A 408 29.36 -17.40 17.56
C ALA A 408 30.67 -18.16 17.80
N ASP A 409 31.68 -17.94 16.95
CA ASP A 409 32.99 -18.57 17.11
C ASP A 409 33.71 -18.11 18.39
N ALA A 410 33.60 -16.81 18.73
CA ALA A 410 34.17 -16.25 19.95
C ALA A 410 33.48 -16.79 21.20
N GLU A 411 32.15 -16.90 21.17
CA GLU A 411 31.35 -17.47 22.24
C GLU A 411 31.67 -18.96 22.43
N ALA A 412 31.82 -19.73 21.35
CA ALA A 412 32.25 -21.12 21.40
C ALA A 412 33.65 -21.26 22.03
N ARG A 413 34.61 -20.41 21.65
CA ARG A 413 35.94 -20.37 22.27
C ARG A 413 35.87 -20.01 23.75
N TYR A 414 35.04 -19.04 24.13
CA TYR A 414 34.85 -18.66 25.52
C TYR A 414 34.25 -19.80 26.34
N GLN A 415 33.19 -20.44 25.84
CA GLN A 415 32.59 -21.61 26.49
C GLN A 415 33.59 -22.76 26.64
N GLN A 416 34.45 -22.99 25.64
CA GLN A 416 35.51 -23.98 25.71
C GLN A 416 36.53 -23.63 26.81
N LEU A 417 37.01 -22.38 26.85
CA LEU A 417 37.92 -21.92 27.88
C LEU A 417 37.29 -21.99 29.28
N GLN A 418 35.98 -21.70 29.39
CA GLN A 418 35.24 -21.81 30.63
C GLN A 418 35.18 -23.27 31.12
N LYS A 419 34.97 -24.23 30.22
CA LYS A 419 35.03 -25.67 30.54
C LYS A 419 36.43 -26.08 30.97
N GLU A 420 37.47 -25.65 30.26
CA GLU A 420 38.87 -25.93 30.62
C GLU A 420 39.23 -25.35 31.99
N PHE A 421 38.76 -24.13 32.29
CA PHE A 421 38.97 -23.52 33.60
C PHE A 421 38.23 -24.26 34.72
N GLN A 422 37.01 -24.73 34.47
CA GLN A 422 36.28 -25.59 35.43
C GLN A 422 37.05 -26.87 35.70
N LEU A 423 37.51 -27.57 34.66
CA LEU A 423 38.33 -28.78 34.80
C LEU A 423 39.63 -28.51 35.56
N PHE A 424 40.32 -27.41 35.24
CA PHE A 424 41.51 -26.99 35.98
C PHE A 424 41.19 -26.76 37.46
N ARG A 425 40.09 -26.08 37.77
CA ARG A 425 39.67 -25.84 39.16
C ARG A 425 39.37 -27.13 39.91
N GLU A 426 38.70 -28.09 39.27
CA GLU A 426 38.46 -29.43 39.82
C GLU A 426 39.78 -30.18 40.07
N GLN A 427 40.72 -30.13 39.13
CA GLN A 427 42.06 -30.71 39.30
C GLN A 427 42.83 -30.06 40.45
N GLN A 428 42.74 -28.74 40.60
CA GLN A 428 43.34 -28.02 41.74
C GLN A 428 42.74 -28.47 43.07
N ASN A 429 41.45 -28.78 43.14
CA ASN A 429 40.81 -29.30 44.36
C ASN A 429 41.24 -30.73 44.70
N LEU A 430 41.77 -31.50 43.73
CA LEU A 430 42.26 -32.87 43.91
C LEU A 430 43.74 -32.94 44.24
N ARG A 431 44.44 -31.80 44.28
CA ARG A 431 45.88 -31.74 44.53
C ARG A 431 46.24 -32.42 45.86
N PRO A 432 47.35 -33.20 45.89
CA PRO A 432 47.82 -33.83 47.12
C PRO A 432 47.99 -32.82 48.25
N GLU A 433 48.37 -31.58 47.96
CA GLU A 433 48.49 -30.51 48.95
C GLU A 433 47.17 -30.24 49.71
N PHE A 434 46.01 -30.28 49.04
CA PHE A 434 44.72 -30.11 49.71
C PHE A 434 44.36 -31.32 50.58
N ARG A 435 44.66 -32.53 50.10
CA ARG A 435 44.47 -33.77 50.86
C ARG A 435 45.38 -33.83 52.09
N LEU A 436 46.66 -33.50 51.89
CA LEU A 436 47.67 -33.41 52.94
C LEU A 436 47.32 -32.29 53.92
N GLN A 437 46.76 -31.16 53.48
CA GLN A 437 46.30 -30.11 54.41
C GLN A 437 45.14 -30.60 55.28
N ALA A 438 44.20 -31.36 54.72
CA ALA A 438 43.13 -32.00 55.49
C ALA A 438 43.69 -33.03 56.48
N GLU A 439 44.65 -33.84 56.05
CA GLU A 439 45.37 -34.81 56.89
C GLU A 439 46.17 -34.12 58.00
N VAL A 440 46.88 -33.04 57.71
CA VAL A 440 47.60 -32.21 58.68
C VAL A 440 46.64 -31.62 59.70
N ASN A 441 45.48 -31.11 59.26
CA ASN A 441 44.46 -30.60 60.18
C ASN A 441 43.93 -31.72 61.09
N LEU A 442 43.71 -32.92 60.56
CA LEU A 442 43.25 -34.08 61.33
C LEU A 442 44.31 -34.54 62.33
N LEU A 443 45.56 -34.70 61.89
CA LEU A 443 46.70 -35.03 62.75
C LEU A 443 46.95 -33.95 63.81
N ALA A 444 46.71 -32.68 63.50
CA ALA A 444 46.80 -31.60 64.48
C ALA A 444 45.74 -31.73 65.58
N LEU A 445 44.50 -32.10 65.23
CA LEU A 445 43.44 -32.40 66.21
C LEU A 445 43.81 -33.62 67.07
N GLU A 446 44.29 -34.70 66.45
CA GLU A 446 44.75 -35.89 67.17
C GLU A 446 45.91 -35.58 68.10
N LYS A 447 46.88 -34.77 67.65
CA LYS A 447 48.00 -34.30 68.47
C LYS A 447 47.49 -33.56 69.71
N VAL A 448 46.56 -32.61 69.55
CA VAL A 448 45.98 -31.87 70.69
C VAL A 448 45.28 -32.83 71.66
N GLU A 449 44.56 -33.82 71.16
CA GLU A 449 43.90 -34.81 72.01
C GLU A 449 44.91 -35.69 72.77
N LEU A 450 45.98 -36.13 72.10
CA LEU A 450 47.07 -36.89 72.70
C LEU A 450 47.85 -36.07 73.72
N GLU A 451 48.11 -34.78 73.45
CA GLU A 451 48.72 -33.86 74.42
C GLU A 451 47.83 -33.71 75.66
N ARG A 452 46.50 -33.61 75.48
CA ARG A 452 45.55 -33.58 76.60
C ARG A 452 45.59 -34.88 77.42
N LYS A 453 45.66 -36.04 76.75
CA LYS A 453 45.79 -37.36 77.41
C LYS A 453 47.13 -37.49 78.13
N LEU A 454 48.22 -37.03 77.53
CA LEU A 454 49.55 -37.02 78.12
C LEU A 454 49.60 -36.14 79.36
N GLU A 455 49.05 -34.93 79.29
CA GLU A 455 48.96 -33.99 80.40
C GLU A 455 48.16 -34.57 81.56
N SER A 456 46.99 -35.17 81.27
CA SER A 456 46.16 -35.86 82.27
C SER A 456 46.89 -37.04 82.92
N THR A 457 47.58 -37.87 82.12
CA THR A 457 48.35 -39.02 82.60
C THR A 457 49.55 -38.58 83.43
N THR A 458 50.23 -37.50 83.03
CA THR A 458 51.38 -36.93 83.75
C THR A 458 50.95 -36.35 85.08
N LYS A 459 49.85 -35.59 85.13
CA LYS A 459 49.22 -35.11 86.38
C LYS A 459 48.85 -36.26 87.30
N SER A 460 48.24 -37.31 86.75
CA SER A 460 47.88 -38.52 87.52
C SER A 460 49.10 -39.26 88.05
N LYS A 461 50.14 -39.45 87.23
CA LYS A 461 51.42 -40.06 87.65
C LYS A 461 52.10 -39.24 88.75
N LEU A 462 52.12 -37.91 88.63
CA LEU A 462 52.65 -37.03 89.65
C LEU A 462 51.86 -37.16 90.96
N HIS A 463 50.53 -37.20 90.88
CA HIS A 463 49.66 -37.40 92.03
C HIS A 463 49.98 -38.72 92.75
N TYR A 464 50.05 -39.84 92.01
CA TYR A 464 50.40 -41.14 92.61
C TYR A 464 51.83 -41.17 93.15
N LYS A 465 52.80 -40.54 92.48
CA LYS A 465 54.17 -40.40 93.01
C LYS A 465 54.17 -39.62 94.34
N GLN A 466 53.39 -38.56 94.44
CA GLN A 466 53.24 -37.80 95.69
C GLN A 466 52.56 -38.64 96.78
N GLN A 467 51.47 -39.35 96.46
CA GLN A 467 50.81 -40.26 97.40
C GLN A 467 51.76 -41.36 97.88
N TRP A 468 52.51 -42.00 96.99
CA TRP A 468 53.51 -42.99 97.32
C TRP A 468 54.64 -42.42 98.19
N GLY A 469 55.11 -41.21 97.86
CA GLY A 469 56.10 -40.50 98.67
C GLY A 469 55.59 -40.15 100.08
N ARG A 470 54.30 -39.81 100.22
CA ARG A 470 53.66 -39.60 101.53
C ARG A 470 53.56 -40.92 102.31
N ALA A 471 53.13 -42.00 101.65
CA ALA A 471 53.05 -43.33 102.26
C ALA A 471 54.43 -43.82 102.72
N LEU A 472 55.49 -43.60 101.94
CA LEU A 472 56.88 -43.89 102.33
C LEU A 472 57.32 -43.08 103.56
N LYS A 473 56.96 -41.79 103.65
CA LYS A 473 57.26 -40.97 104.82
C LYS A 473 56.50 -41.44 106.06
N GLU A 474 55.23 -41.80 105.92
CA GLU A 474 54.46 -42.39 107.02
C GLU A 474 55.02 -43.75 107.45
N LEU A 475 55.44 -44.60 106.51
CA LEU A 475 56.12 -45.86 106.82
C LEU A 475 57.44 -45.63 107.55
N ALA A 476 58.23 -44.63 107.14
CA ALA A 476 59.45 -44.25 107.84
C ALA A 476 59.16 -43.73 109.26
N ARG A 477 58.11 -42.92 109.45
CA ARG A 477 57.65 -42.46 110.77
C ARG A 477 57.17 -43.63 111.64
N PHE A 478 56.43 -44.58 111.07
CA PHE A 478 56.02 -45.80 111.77
C PHE A 478 57.23 -46.62 112.20
N LYS A 479 58.21 -46.81 111.31
CA LYS A 479 59.45 -47.52 111.62
C LYS A 479 60.24 -46.81 112.72
N GLN A 480 60.34 -45.48 112.66
CA GLN A 480 60.99 -44.67 113.68
C GLN A 480 60.28 -44.80 115.04
N ARG A 481 58.94 -44.67 115.08
CA ARG A 481 58.16 -44.86 116.31
C ARG A 481 58.31 -46.27 116.88
N GLU A 482 58.33 -47.30 116.03
CA GLU A 482 58.60 -48.67 116.50
C GLU A 482 60.01 -48.83 117.07
N GLN A 483 61.00 -48.17 116.46
CA GLN A 483 62.38 -48.18 116.96
C GLN A 483 62.51 -47.41 118.28
N GLU A 484 61.83 -46.28 118.42
CA GLU A 484 61.71 -45.52 119.67
C GLU A 484 60.97 -46.33 120.75
N ASN A 485 59.87 -47.00 120.41
CA ASN A 485 59.15 -47.90 121.30
C ASN A 485 60.02 -49.07 121.75
N ALA A 486 60.81 -49.67 120.84
CA ALA A 486 61.75 -50.73 121.17
C ALA A 486 62.85 -50.22 122.11
N MET A 487 63.42 -49.03 121.87
CA MET A 487 64.37 -48.38 122.78
C MET A 487 63.74 -48.08 124.15
N ALA A 488 62.50 -47.61 124.19
CA ALA A 488 61.77 -47.37 125.43
C ALA A 488 61.52 -48.66 126.22
N ARG A 489 61.17 -49.77 125.55
CA ARG A 489 61.05 -51.11 126.17
C ARG A 489 62.40 -51.55 126.75
N LEU A 490 63.49 -51.35 126.03
CA LEU A 490 64.84 -51.74 126.47
C LEU A 490 65.29 -50.90 127.68
N LYS A 491 65.04 -49.59 127.66
CA LYS A 491 65.33 -48.69 128.78
C LYS A 491 64.50 -49.04 130.02
N LYS A 492 63.24 -49.45 129.83
CA LYS A 492 62.39 -49.95 130.92
C LYS A 492 62.95 -51.26 131.50
N GLN A 493 63.39 -52.19 130.66
CA GLN A 493 64.06 -53.41 131.12
C GLN A 493 65.37 -53.11 131.87
N GLN A 494 66.15 -52.12 131.42
CA GLN A 494 67.34 -51.65 132.15
C GLN A 494 66.99 -51.03 133.50
N ALA A 495 65.95 -50.20 133.58
CA ALA A 495 65.48 -49.64 134.84
C ALA A 495 64.94 -50.71 135.80
N GLU A 496 64.23 -51.73 135.29
CA GLU A 496 63.76 -52.88 136.07
C GLU A 496 64.94 -53.72 136.59
N LEU A 497 65.98 -53.92 135.77
CA LEU A 497 67.23 -54.57 136.17
C LEU A 497 68.02 -53.76 137.22
N GLU A 498 68.11 -52.44 137.08
CA GLU A 498 68.73 -51.56 138.06
C GLU A 498 67.95 -51.54 139.37
N ALA A 499 66.62 -51.52 139.32
CA ALA A 499 65.77 -51.64 140.51
C ALA A 499 65.97 -52.99 141.21
N MET A 500 66.13 -54.09 140.45
CA MET A 500 66.47 -55.41 141.00
C MET A 500 67.87 -55.42 141.62
N ARG A 501 68.88 -54.79 140.98
CA ARG A 501 70.23 -54.64 141.55
C ARG A 501 70.23 -53.86 142.86
N LEU A 502 69.52 -52.73 142.90
CA LEU A 502 69.37 -51.91 144.12
C LEU A 502 68.65 -52.67 145.25
N ARG A 503 67.63 -53.47 144.91
CA ARG A 503 66.99 -54.35 145.90
C ARG A 503 67.93 -55.42 146.43
N TYR A 504 68.75 -56.02 145.56
CA TYR A 504 69.73 -57.03 145.94
C TYR A 504 70.79 -56.45 146.89
N LEU A 505 71.36 -55.29 146.57
CA LEU A 505 72.29 -54.57 147.45
C LEU A 505 71.66 -54.20 148.79
N ALA A 506 70.41 -53.73 148.80
CA ALA A 506 69.69 -53.42 150.04
C ALA A 506 69.39 -54.67 150.90
N THR A 507 69.19 -55.85 150.28
CA THR A 507 69.09 -57.12 151.01
C THR A 507 70.45 -57.61 151.52
N GLU A 508 71.52 -57.43 150.75
CA GLU A 508 72.89 -57.80 151.10
C GLU A 508 73.40 -56.96 152.28
N GLU A 509 73.20 -55.63 152.26
CA GLU A 509 73.49 -54.74 153.39
C GLU A 509 72.66 -55.12 154.63
N LYS A 510 71.39 -55.54 154.48
CA LYS A 510 70.58 -56.04 155.59
C LYS A 510 71.10 -57.36 156.17
N GLU A 511 71.64 -58.26 155.35
CA GLU A 511 72.22 -59.52 155.81
C GLU A 511 73.59 -59.32 156.47
N VAL A 512 74.41 -58.40 155.97
CA VAL A 512 75.68 -57.98 156.60
C VAL A 512 75.41 -57.33 157.95
N VAL A 513 74.45 -56.40 158.04
CA VAL A 513 74.03 -55.80 159.32
C VAL A 513 73.45 -56.85 160.30
N ARG A 514 72.85 -57.92 159.79
CA ARG A 514 72.34 -59.04 160.60
C ARG A 514 73.49 -59.94 161.10
N GLN A 515 74.52 -60.15 160.30
CA GLN A 515 75.73 -60.92 160.64
C GLN A 515 76.56 -60.19 161.70
N ASP A 516 76.80 -58.88 161.54
CA ASP A 516 77.51 -58.05 162.54
C ASP A 516 76.79 -58.04 163.90
N ARG A 517 75.45 -58.11 163.90
CA ARG A 517 74.64 -58.17 165.12
C ARG A 517 74.69 -59.52 165.82
N GLN A 518 74.92 -60.61 165.08
CA GLN A 518 75.10 -61.96 165.65
C GLN A 518 76.50 -62.14 166.25
N GLU A 519 77.54 -61.59 165.63
CA GLU A 519 78.90 -61.64 166.18
C GLU A 519 79.04 -60.83 167.48
N LEU A 520 78.31 -59.71 167.61
CA LEU A 520 78.25 -58.92 168.85
C LEU A 520 77.55 -59.64 170.01
N ASP A 521 76.60 -60.53 169.72
CA ASP A 521 75.91 -61.33 170.75
C ASP A 521 76.73 -62.55 171.20
N ASP A 522 77.55 -63.14 170.33
CA ASP A 522 78.41 -64.28 170.66
C ASP A 522 79.62 -63.86 171.52
N ILE A 523 80.19 -62.68 171.29
CA ILE A 523 81.27 -62.13 172.16
C ILE A 523 80.73 -61.75 173.56
N ARG A 524 79.44 -61.40 173.67
CA ARG A 524 78.78 -61.05 174.94
C ARG A 524 78.47 -62.27 175.82
N ASN A 525 78.26 -63.43 175.22
CA ASN A 525 77.92 -64.67 175.92
C ASN A 525 79.15 -65.37 176.51
N GLU A 526 80.31 -65.28 175.85
CA GLU A 526 81.58 -65.78 176.39
C GLU A 526 82.09 -64.93 177.57
N LEU A 527 81.81 -63.61 177.55
CA LEU A 527 82.18 -62.66 178.61
C LEU A 527 81.37 -62.83 179.92
N ASN A 528 80.18 -63.47 179.86
CA ASN A 528 79.30 -63.69 181.01
C ASN A 528 79.60 -64.98 181.79
N ARG A 529 80.49 -65.85 181.30
CA ARG A 529 80.78 -67.16 181.93
C ARG A 529 82.01 -67.13 182.85
N LEU A 530 82.83 -66.08 182.80
CA LEU A 530 84.07 -65.93 183.59
C LEU A 530 84.07 -64.72 184.54
N LYS A 531 82.91 -64.33 185.08
CA LYS A 531 82.81 -63.15 185.98
C LYS A 531 81.95 -63.31 187.26
N LYS A 532 81.66 -64.54 187.71
CA LYS A 532 80.96 -64.78 189.00
C LYS A 532 81.66 -65.81 189.91
N GLN A 533 82.99 -65.80 189.92
CA GLN A 533 83.91 -66.39 190.90
C GLN A 533 85.33 -65.89 190.53
N GLU A 534 86.09 -65.07 191.27
CA GLU A 534 85.90 -64.22 192.44
C GLU A 534 87.15 -63.29 192.48
N GLN A 535 87.04 -62.10 193.10
CA GLN A 535 88.14 -61.37 193.77
C GLN A 535 89.06 -60.37 193.01
N GLU A 536 89.02 -59.11 193.51
CA GLU A 536 90.12 -58.16 193.82
C GLU A 536 90.99 -57.41 192.77
N LYS A 537 91.22 -56.12 193.14
CA LYS A 537 92.30 -55.14 192.82
C LYS A 537 92.11 -54.07 191.71
N LEU A 538 91.94 -52.83 192.19
CA LEU A 538 92.68 -51.57 191.92
C LEU A 538 92.90 -51.03 190.48
N GLY A 539 92.53 -49.76 190.28
CA GLY A 539 93.38 -48.74 189.62
C GLY A 539 93.14 -48.39 188.13
N PRO A 540 93.61 -47.22 187.62
CA PRO A 540 92.78 -46.28 186.82
C PRO A 540 93.32 -45.84 185.41
N ALA A 541 92.45 -45.18 184.61
CA ALA A 541 92.72 -44.19 183.52
C ALA A 541 93.49 -44.68 182.24
N PRO A 542 93.71 -43.86 181.17
CA PRO A 542 92.87 -42.95 180.34
C PRO A 542 93.11 -43.08 178.79
N ALA A 543 92.55 -42.11 178.02
CA ALA A 543 92.85 -41.66 176.63
C ALA A 543 92.10 -42.37 175.47
N GLU A 544 91.32 -41.70 174.59
CA GLU A 544 91.65 -40.72 173.49
C GLU A 544 92.59 -41.33 172.43
N PRO A 545 92.65 -40.89 171.15
CA PRO A 545 91.96 -39.82 170.41
C PRO A 545 91.37 -40.36 169.06
N ASP A 546 90.96 -39.66 167.98
CA ASP A 546 91.46 -38.42 167.37
C ASP A 546 90.50 -37.93 166.24
N SER A 547 90.34 -36.58 166.18
CA SER A 547 90.37 -35.66 165.01
C SER A 547 89.56 -35.93 163.71
N ALA A 548 89.02 -35.01 162.89
CA ALA A 548 88.79 -33.54 162.75
C ALA A 548 88.25 -33.34 161.28
N PRO A 549 88.10 -32.15 160.63
CA PRO A 549 87.40 -30.89 160.97
C PRO A 549 86.60 -30.18 159.81
N SER A 550 85.97 -29.03 160.18
CA SER A 550 85.71 -27.72 159.46
C SER A 550 84.57 -27.55 158.41
N LEU A 551 83.64 -26.56 158.43
CA LEU A 551 83.64 -25.06 158.60
C LEU A 551 84.30 -24.31 157.41
N ASN A 552 83.89 -23.16 156.82
CA ASN A 552 82.76 -22.21 156.82
C ASN A 552 83.13 -21.03 155.84
N LEU A 553 82.17 -20.18 155.43
CA LEU A 553 82.28 -18.73 155.05
C LEU A 553 82.56 -18.19 153.61
N ASN A 554 81.65 -17.28 153.19
CA ASN A 554 81.77 -15.97 152.48
C ASN A 554 82.45 -15.86 151.10
N GLU A 555 82.26 -14.84 150.25
CA GLU A 555 81.33 -13.72 149.99
C GLU A 555 82.02 -12.93 148.85
N SER A 556 81.26 -12.27 147.95
CA SER A 556 81.74 -11.16 147.10
C SER A 556 82.92 -11.40 146.14
N ALA A 557 82.60 -11.68 144.87
CA ALA A 557 83.35 -11.21 143.68
C ALA A 557 82.56 -11.47 142.37
N GLU A 558 81.61 -12.41 142.38
CA GLU A 558 81.04 -12.99 141.17
C GLU A 558 79.67 -12.38 140.74
N GLU A 559 78.91 -11.80 141.67
CA GLU A 559 77.65 -11.10 141.36
C GLU A 559 77.85 -9.75 140.66
N HIS A 560 78.99 -9.07 140.88
CA HIS A 560 79.32 -7.82 140.19
C HIS A 560 79.73 -8.06 138.72
N LEU A 561 80.30 -9.24 138.42
CA LEU A 561 80.67 -9.66 137.07
C LEU A 561 79.44 -10.03 136.22
N SER A 562 78.44 -10.69 136.81
CA SER A 562 77.18 -11.02 136.12
C SER A 562 76.34 -9.78 135.78
N ARG A 563 76.34 -8.76 136.65
CA ARG A 563 75.57 -7.52 136.41
C ARG A 563 76.12 -6.71 135.21
N LEU A 564 77.46 -6.64 135.05
CA LEU A 564 78.10 -6.00 133.89
C LEU A 564 77.94 -6.80 132.58
N LEU A 565 77.87 -8.14 132.67
CA LEU A 565 77.59 -9.01 131.51
C LEU A 565 76.15 -8.86 131.02
N GLU A 566 75.17 -8.74 131.92
CA GLU A 566 73.77 -8.51 131.57
C GLU A 566 73.53 -7.11 130.98
N GLU A 567 74.19 -6.06 131.49
CA GLU A 567 74.07 -4.70 130.93
C GLU A 567 74.65 -4.60 129.50
N ARG A 568 75.80 -5.23 129.23
CA ARG A 568 76.36 -5.35 127.87
C ARG A 568 75.41 -6.08 126.93
N ASP A 569 74.89 -7.23 127.34
CA ASP A 569 74.04 -8.06 126.47
C ASP A 569 72.64 -7.48 126.29
N THR A 570 72.19 -6.62 127.21
CA THR A 570 70.95 -5.86 127.04
C THR A 570 71.15 -4.74 126.03
N LEU A 571 72.25 -3.98 126.10
CA LEU A 571 72.57 -2.92 125.13
C LEU A 571 72.80 -3.48 123.71
N LEU A 572 73.46 -4.63 123.57
CA LEU A 572 73.62 -5.31 122.27
C LEU A 572 72.32 -5.91 121.72
N ARG A 573 71.35 -6.26 122.57
CA ARG A 573 70.02 -6.74 122.14
C ARG A 573 69.08 -5.63 121.66
N THR A 574 69.34 -4.36 121.98
CA THR A 574 68.53 -3.22 121.48
C THR A 574 68.77 -2.89 120.00
N GLY A 575 69.83 -3.44 119.38
CA GLY A 575 70.13 -3.30 117.95
C GLY A 575 70.66 -1.92 117.51
N VAL A 576 70.76 -0.95 118.43
CA VAL A 576 71.27 0.41 118.15
C VAL A 576 72.77 0.53 118.41
N TYR A 577 73.32 -0.31 119.29
CA TYR A 577 74.75 -0.33 119.62
C TYR A 577 75.44 -1.54 119.01
N THR A 578 76.63 -1.31 118.45
CA THR A 578 77.49 -2.34 117.84
C THR A 578 78.73 -2.55 118.68
N HIS A 579 79.45 -3.66 118.45
CA HIS A 579 80.64 -4.03 119.22
C HIS A 579 81.76 -2.97 119.16
N ASP A 580 81.71 -2.06 118.18
CA ASP A 580 82.70 -1.01 117.95
C ASP A 580 82.37 0.32 118.67
N ASP A 581 81.20 0.42 119.32
CA ASP A 581 80.80 1.64 120.01
C ASP A 581 81.56 1.82 121.32
N ARG A 582 82.04 3.06 121.54
CA ARG A 582 82.92 3.44 122.66
C ARG A 582 82.43 2.99 124.04
N ILE A 583 81.11 2.96 124.25
CA ILE A 583 80.47 2.54 125.50
C ILE A 583 80.53 1.02 125.69
N ILE A 584 80.30 0.24 124.63
CA ILE A 584 80.40 -1.23 124.63
C ILE A 584 81.86 -1.67 124.76
N ALA A 585 82.78 -0.96 124.10
CA ALA A 585 84.22 -1.21 124.19
C ALA A 585 84.77 -0.94 125.61
N GLU A 586 84.31 0.13 126.28
CA GLU A 586 84.71 0.44 127.66
C GLU A 586 84.14 -0.56 128.67
N LEU A 587 82.88 -1.01 128.50
CA LEU A 587 82.30 -2.09 129.31
C LEU A 587 83.03 -3.42 129.11
N SER A 588 83.41 -3.75 127.86
CA SER A 588 84.19 -4.95 127.56
C SER A 588 85.59 -4.88 128.18
N ARG A 589 86.21 -3.70 128.21
CA ARG A 589 87.50 -3.45 128.87
C ARG A 589 87.42 -3.66 130.38
N GLN A 590 86.37 -3.16 131.04
CA GLN A 590 86.17 -3.35 132.48
C GLN A 590 85.89 -4.81 132.86
N ILE A 591 85.13 -5.55 132.03
CA ILE A 591 84.93 -7.01 132.21
C ILE A 591 86.28 -7.75 132.09
N GLN A 592 87.13 -7.36 131.14
CA GLN A 592 88.44 -7.98 130.95
C GLN A 592 89.43 -7.64 132.09
N GLU A 593 89.40 -6.42 132.62
CA GLU A 593 90.21 -6.01 133.78
C GLU A 593 89.80 -6.78 135.05
N MET A 594 88.50 -7.02 135.24
CA MET A 594 87.99 -7.81 136.38
C MET A 594 88.30 -9.31 136.24
N GLN A 595 88.17 -9.89 135.04
CA GLN A 595 88.59 -11.27 134.79
C GLN A 595 90.10 -11.46 134.96
N LYS A 596 90.91 -10.44 134.64
CA LYS A 596 92.37 -10.47 134.80
C LYS A 596 92.81 -10.33 136.26
N ASN A 597 92.09 -9.57 137.09
CA ASN A 597 92.31 -9.51 138.54
C ASN A 597 91.91 -10.82 139.24
N ASN A 598 90.85 -11.51 138.77
CA ASN A 598 90.48 -12.83 139.28
C ASN A 598 91.48 -13.94 138.90
N PHE A 599 92.17 -13.81 137.76
CA PHE A 599 93.19 -14.77 137.33
C PHE A 599 94.54 -14.65 138.06
N GLN A 600 94.80 -13.54 138.77
CA GLN A 600 96.00 -13.39 139.62
C GLN A 600 95.85 -14.01 141.01
N HIS A 601 94.62 -14.39 141.43
CA HIS A 601 94.35 -14.96 142.74
C HIS A 601 94.43 -16.50 142.80
N PHE A 602 94.53 -17.20 141.67
CA PHE A 602 94.65 -18.68 141.61
C PHE A 602 96.09 -19.19 141.37
N SER A 603 97.08 -18.30 141.32
CA SER A 603 98.52 -18.64 141.25
C SER A 603 99.16 -18.58 142.65
N LYS A 604 98.67 -19.37 143.63
CA LYS A 604 99.30 -19.67 144.93
C LYS A 604 98.42 -20.59 145.78
N THR A 605 98.40 -21.89 145.45
CA THR A 605 98.35 -23.00 146.43
C THR A 605 98.72 -24.28 145.69
N SER A 606 99.86 -24.84 146.10
CA SER A 606 100.36 -26.18 145.76
C SER A 606 99.48 -27.29 146.30
#